data_AF-A0A537PGX8-F1
#
_entry.id   AF-A0A537PGX8-F1
#
_cell.length_a   1.000
_cell.length_b   1.000
_cell.length_c   1.000
_cell.angle_alpha   90.00
_cell.angle_beta   90.00
_cell.angle_gamma   90.00
#
_symmetry.space_group_name_H-M   'P 1'
#
loop_
_entity.id
_entity.type
_entity.pdbx_description
1 polymer ?
#
loop_
_entity_poly.entity_id
_entity_poly.type
_entity_poly.pdbx_seq_one_letter_code
_entity_poly.pdbx_strand_id
1 'polypeptide(L)' 'ADPGAISAFLRSDQFELAGYKGARLTFRSWDGQLRQPVLLADARSLVSVSPPPGRFLHQFSELDTLGIDKPETKCRMG' A
#
# COMPACT_ATOMS: atom_id res chain seq x y z
N ALA A 1 -24.58 -3.27 8.70
CA ALA A 1 -23.91 -2.38 7.73
C ALA A 1 -23.83 -3.09 6.39
N ASP A 2 -23.98 -2.37 5.27
CA ASP A 2 -23.87 -2.96 3.92
C ASP A 2 -22.40 -3.32 3.60
N PRO A 3 -22.07 -4.62 3.41
CA PRO A 3 -20.71 -5.03 3.06
C PRO A 3 -20.21 -4.45 1.73
N GLY A 4 -21.11 -4.21 0.76
CA GLY A 4 -20.77 -3.66 -0.54
C GLY A 4 -20.26 -2.23 -0.43
N ALA A 5 -21.01 -1.38 0.29
CA ALA A 5 -20.62 0.00 0.57
C ALA A 5 -19.27 0.09 1.31
N ILE A 6 -19.01 -0.80 2.28
CA ILE A 6 -17.73 -0.81 3.02
C ILE A 6 -16.57 -1.17 2.08
N SER A 7 -16.70 -2.24 1.29
CA SER A 7 -15.66 -2.67 0.35
C SER A 7 -15.35 -1.58 -0.69
N ALA A 8 -16.40 -0.93 -1.22
CA ALA A 8 -16.26 0.18 -2.15
C ALA A 8 -15.51 1.36 -1.52
N PHE A 9 -15.84 1.71 -0.27
CA PHE A 9 -15.14 2.78 0.43
C PHE A 9 -13.67 2.46 0.66
N LEU A 10 -13.34 1.25 1.19
CA LEU A 10 -11.97 0.83 1.46
C LEU A 10 -11.04 0.88 0.23
N ARG A 11 -11.60 0.69 -0.97
CA ARG A 11 -10.86 0.70 -2.24
C ARG A 11 -10.87 2.05 -2.95
N SER A 12 -11.63 3.00 -2.45
CA SER A 12 -11.71 4.34 -3.02
C SER A 12 -10.46 5.16 -2.68
N ASP A 13 -10.19 6.17 -3.51
CA ASP A 13 -9.12 7.14 -3.26
C ASP A 13 -9.39 8.05 -2.03
N GLN A 14 -10.60 7.95 -1.45
CA GLN A 14 -10.99 8.66 -0.23
C GLN A 14 -10.61 7.89 1.04
N PHE A 15 -10.28 6.60 0.92
CA PHE A 15 -9.89 5.82 2.08
C PHE A 15 -8.46 6.11 2.51
N GLU A 16 -8.34 6.45 3.78
CA GLU A 16 -7.07 6.64 4.44
C GLU A 16 -7.09 5.94 5.79
N LEU A 17 -6.11 5.08 6.03
CA LEU A 17 -5.83 4.58 7.38
C LEU A 17 -4.50 5.15 7.88
N ALA A 18 -4.57 5.88 9.00
CA ALA A 18 -3.39 6.37 9.70
C ALA A 18 -2.59 5.19 10.26
N GLY A 19 -1.51 4.82 9.57
CA GLY A 19 -0.57 3.81 10.03
C GLY A 19 0.30 4.35 11.16
N TYR A 20 0.53 3.53 12.19
CA TYR A 20 1.26 3.85 13.43
C TYR A 20 2.71 4.37 13.24
N LYS A 21 3.24 4.42 12.01
CA LYS A 21 4.61 4.86 11.68
C LYS A 21 4.68 5.89 10.55
N GLY A 22 3.67 6.76 10.47
CA GLY A 22 3.71 7.99 9.66
C GLY A 22 3.41 7.84 8.17
N ALA A 23 3.39 6.61 7.63
CA ALA A 23 2.92 6.36 6.27
C ALA A 23 1.40 6.18 6.23
N ARG A 24 0.78 6.88 5.28
CA ARG A 24 -0.62 6.67 4.89
C ARG A 24 -0.80 5.25 4.34
N LEU A 25 -1.74 4.49 4.89
CA LEU A 25 -2.07 3.15 4.37
C LEU A 25 -3.32 3.24 3.47
N THR A 26 -3.23 2.64 2.29
CA THR A 26 -4.33 2.59 1.30
C THR A 26 -4.39 1.21 0.65
N PHE A 27 -5.53 0.86 0.07
CA PHE A 27 -5.63 -0.36 -0.74
C PHE A 27 -5.38 -0.06 -2.23
N ARG A 28 -4.70 -0.98 -2.92
CA ARG A 28 -4.55 -0.96 -4.37
C ARG A 28 -5.90 -1.24 -5.02
N SER A 29 -6.25 -0.45 -6.03
CA SER A 29 -7.54 -0.57 -6.70
C SER A 29 -7.64 -1.79 -7.61
N TRP A 30 -6.52 -2.37 -8.06
CA TRP A 30 -6.50 -3.48 -9.04
C TRP A 30 -6.40 -4.88 -8.43
N ASP A 31 -5.71 -5.04 -7.30
CA ASP A 31 -5.50 -6.34 -6.64
C ASP A 31 -5.97 -6.35 -5.17
N GLY A 32 -6.41 -5.21 -4.63
CA GLY A 32 -6.87 -5.08 -3.24
C GLY A 32 -5.75 -5.25 -2.20
N GLN A 33 -4.48 -5.19 -2.59
CA GLN A 33 -3.38 -5.30 -1.65
C GLN A 33 -3.21 -4.01 -0.85
N LEU A 34 -2.93 -4.14 0.45
CA LEU A 34 -2.62 -3.01 1.33
C LEU A 34 -1.24 -2.45 1.00
N ARG A 35 -1.18 -1.16 0.66
CA ARG A 35 0.06 -0.40 0.59
C ARG A 35 0.52 -0.10 2.00
N GLN A 36 1.54 -0.82 2.44
CA GLN A 36 2.19 -0.59 3.71
C GLN A 36 3.71 -0.66 3.55
N PRO A 37 4.46 0.15 4.31
CA PRO A 37 5.90 0.03 4.32
C PRO A 37 6.35 -1.28 4.99
N VAL A 38 7.43 -1.86 4.49
CA VAL A 38 8.10 -3.01 5.12
C VAL A 38 9.16 -2.49 6.08
N LEU A 39 9.09 -2.90 7.33
CA LEU A 39 10.03 -2.48 8.37
C LEU A 39 11.19 -3.47 8.43
N LEU A 40 12.40 -2.98 8.22
CA LEU A 40 13.61 -3.76 8.44
C LEU A 40 14.14 -3.42 9.83
N ALA A 41 14.26 -4.42 10.70
CA ALA A 41 14.66 -4.26 12.09
C ALA A 41 15.67 -5.33 12.48
N ASP A 42 16.54 -4.98 13.42
CA ASP A 42 17.38 -5.89 14.18
C ASP A 42 16.75 -6.07 15.58
N ALA A 43 17.24 -7.03 16.37
CA ALA A 43 16.66 -7.47 17.63
C ALA A 43 16.33 -6.34 18.63
N ARG A 44 16.98 -5.17 18.51
CA ARG A 44 16.79 -4.04 19.42
C ARG A 44 16.50 -2.71 18.73
N SER A 45 16.42 -2.66 17.40
CA SER A 45 16.25 -1.39 16.69
C SER A 45 15.58 -1.55 15.34
N LEU A 46 14.78 -0.54 14.97
CA LEU A 46 14.39 -0.34 13.58
C LEU A 46 15.64 0.10 12.80
N VAL A 47 15.97 -0.59 11.72
CA VAL A 47 17.13 -0.33 10.87
C VAL A 47 16.74 0.56 9.71
N SER A 48 15.64 0.24 9.03
CA SER A 48 15.13 1.05 7.92
C SER A 48 13.67 0.73 7.59
N VAL A 49 13.10 1.56 6.72
CA VAL A 49 11.76 1.40 6.16
C VAL A 49 11.90 1.25 4.65
N SER A 50 11.25 0.23 4.09
CA SER A 50 11.27 -0.09 2.68
C SER A 50 9.91 0.16 2.03
N PRO A 51 9.87 0.77 0.83
CA PRO A 51 11.00 1.43 0.17
C PRO A 51 11.48 2.67 0.97
N PRO A 52 12.79 2.98 0.96
CA PRO A 52 13.31 4.21 1.54
C PRO A 52 12.69 5.43 0.86
N PRO A 53 12.20 6.42 1.63
CA PRO A 53 11.56 7.61 1.07
C PRO A 53 12.43 8.33 0.03
N GLY A 54 11.84 8.69 -1.11
CA GLY A 54 12.49 9.49 -2.14
C GLY A 54 13.61 8.77 -2.91
N ARG A 55 13.81 7.47 -2.69
CA ARG A 55 14.81 6.68 -3.43
C ARG A 55 14.25 5.95 -4.65
N PHE A 56 12.94 5.78 -4.71
CA PHE A 56 12.29 5.07 -5.79
C PHE A 56 11.21 5.94 -6.40
N LEU A 57 11.27 6.12 -7.71
CA LEU A 57 10.24 6.81 -8.46
C LEU A 57 9.25 5.76 -8.96
N HIS A 58 7.99 5.90 -8.55
CA HIS A 58 6.89 5.13 -9.08
C HIS A 58 5.77 6.08 -9.49
N GLN A 59 5.03 5.74 -10.54
CA GLN A 59 4.08 6.65 -11.17
C GLN A 59 2.96 7.13 -10.22
N PHE A 60 2.56 6.30 -9.26
CA PHE A 60 1.43 6.57 -8.37
C PHE A 60 1.80 6.63 -6.89
N SER A 61 2.67 5.74 -6.43
CA SER A 61 3.09 5.63 -5.03
C SER A 61 4.39 4.87 -4.95
N GLU A 62 5.35 5.34 -4.17
CA GLU A 62 6.62 4.62 -3.94
C GLU A 62 6.36 3.20 -3.39
N LEU A 63 5.29 3.01 -2.60
CA LEU A 63 4.91 1.69 -2.05
C LEU A 63 4.51 0.67 -3.12
N ASP A 64 4.27 1.11 -4.36
CA ASP A 64 3.96 0.23 -5.48
C ASP A 64 5.22 -0.34 -6.16
N THR A 65 6.44 0.08 -5.75
CA THR A 65 7.70 -0.55 -6.19
C THR A 65 7.91 -1.94 -5.60
N LEU A 66 7.10 -2.32 -4.61
CA LEU A 66 7.13 -3.64 -3.99
C LEU A 66 6.05 -4.51 -4.62
N GLY A 67 6.44 -5.66 -5.18
CA GLY A 67 5.52 -6.63 -5.76
C GLY A 67 5.18 -6.36 -7.23
N ILE A 68 4.10 -6.98 -7.70
CA ILE A 68 3.65 -6.89 -9.09
C ILE A 68 2.85 -5.59 -9.28
N ASP A 69 3.30 -4.76 -10.22
CA ASP A 69 2.65 -3.48 -10.50
C ASP A 69 1.39 -3.64 -11.38
N LYS A 70 0.56 -2.59 -11.42
CA LYS A 70 -0.68 -2.50 -12.21
C LYS A 70 -0.55 -2.84 -13.70
N PRO A 71 0.49 -2.44 -14.46
CA PRO A 71 0.61 -2.82 -15.87
C PRO A 71 1.02 -4.29 -16.05
N GLU A 72 1.60 -4.91 -15.04
CA GLU A 72 2.09 -6.29 -15.09
C GLU A 72 1.07 -7.32 -14.59
N THR A 73 0.07 -6.89 -13.83
CA THR A 73 -0.94 -7.80 -13.27
C THR A 73 -1.87 -8.35 -14.35
N LYS A 74 -2.07 -9.67 -14.33
CA LYS A 74 -3.14 -10.36 -15.07
C LYS A 74 -4.44 -10.44 -14.28
N CYS A 75 -4.39 -10.13 -12.98
CA CYS A 75 -5.54 -10.16 -12.11
C CYS A 75 -6.38 -8.91 -12.36
N ARG A 76 -7.63 -9.10 -12.79
CA ARG A 76 -8.64 -8.05 -12.85
C ARG A 76 -9.69 -8.42 -11.82
N MET A 77 -9.72 -7.72 -10.69
CA MET A 77 -10.83 -7.86 -9.76
C MET A 77 -12.09 -7.36 -10.46
N GLY A 78 -13.08 -8.25 -10.59
CA GLY A 78 -14.41 -7.95 -11.11
C GLY A 78 -15.27 -7.18 -10.11
#